data_AF-A0A060XUX8-F1
#
_entry.id   AF-A0A060XUX8-F1
#
_cell.length_a   1.000
_cell.length_b   1.000
_cell.length_c   1.000
_cell.angle_alpha   90.00
_cell.angle_beta   90.00
_cell.angle_gamma   90.00
#
_symmetry.space_group_name_H-M   'P 1'
#
loop_
_entity.id
_entity.type
_entity.pdbx_description
1 polymer ?
#
loop_
_entity_poly.entity_id
_entity_poly.type
_entity_poly.pdbx_seq_one_letter_code
_entity_poly.pdbx_strand_id
1 'polypeptide(L)'
;MVVVVDTSRVSSDVNPRLTSLLDASCVPIETDGARALYSFSLDSCGTSTTLVEDHLVYTNEVRYRPKVPIDLKTFSSPYPHFSIPIGCIHPANGTRALTIYQPWALPAWPHSRASRSHHHPWAQQHPFIRGRERNGLPAGG
;
A
#
# COMPACT_ATOMS: atom_id res chain seq x y z
N MET A 1 1.06 4.00 -6.46
CA MET A 1 1.43 2.62 -6.77
C MET A 1 2.52 2.18 -5.80
N VAL A 2 2.40 0.97 -5.25
CA VAL A 2 3.43 0.36 -4.39
C VAL A 2 3.90 -0.92 -5.06
N VAL A 3 5.20 -1.09 -5.19
CA VAL A 3 5.80 -2.21 -5.92
C VAL A 3 6.93 -2.79 -5.08
N VAL A 4 6.92 -4.11 -4.92
CA VAL A 4 8.04 -4.86 -4.34
C VAL A 4 8.59 -5.79 -5.41
N VAL A 5 9.86 -5.63 -5.74
CA VAL A 5 10.56 -6.48 -6.72
C VAL A 5 11.61 -7.31 -6.02
N ASP A 6 11.57 -8.62 -6.22
CA ASP A 6 12.59 -9.57 -5.76
C ASP A 6 13.65 -9.78 -6.85
N THR A 7 14.81 -9.15 -6.69
CA THR A 7 15.89 -9.20 -7.69
C THR A 7 16.73 -10.46 -7.59
N SER A 8 16.67 -11.18 -6.46
CA SER A 8 17.39 -12.45 -6.27
C SER A 8 16.96 -13.54 -7.27
N ARG A 9 15.72 -13.42 -7.79
CA ARG A 9 15.16 -14.30 -8.82
C ARG A 9 15.69 -14.01 -10.22
N VAL A 10 16.29 -12.84 -10.43
CA VAL A 10 16.90 -12.47 -11.71
C VAL A 10 18.36 -12.91 -11.74
N SER A 11 19.12 -12.56 -10.71
CA SER A 11 20.50 -13.01 -10.49
C SER A 11 20.91 -12.66 -9.05
N SER A 12 21.76 -13.50 -8.44
CA SER A 12 22.31 -13.27 -7.10
C SER A 12 23.13 -11.99 -7.00
N ASP A 13 23.66 -11.50 -8.12
CA ASP A 13 24.62 -10.39 -8.14
C ASP A 13 23.94 -9.02 -8.36
N VAL A 14 22.61 -8.99 -8.48
CA VAL A 14 21.87 -7.75 -8.63
C VAL A 14 21.74 -7.07 -7.27
N ASN A 15 22.37 -5.90 -7.14
CA ASN A 15 22.11 -5.02 -6.01
C ASN A 15 20.77 -4.28 -6.23
N PRO A 16 19.73 -4.52 -5.41
CA PRO A 16 18.43 -3.86 -5.60
C PRO A 16 18.50 -2.34 -5.46
N ARG A 17 19.52 -1.77 -4.81
CA ARG A 17 19.70 -0.31 -4.72
C ARG A 17 20.09 0.34 -6.04
N LEU A 18 20.57 -0.46 -7.00
CA LEU A 18 20.99 0.01 -8.32
C LEU A 18 19.90 -0.20 -9.37
N THR A 19 18.66 -0.49 -8.96
CA THR A 19 17.50 -0.48 -9.85
C THR A 19 16.77 0.86 -9.77
N SER A 20 16.02 1.20 -10.79
CA SER A 20 15.16 2.39 -10.82
C SER A 20 13.94 2.13 -11.69
N LEU A 21 12.92 2.97 -11.59
CA LEU A 21 11.82 3.00 -12.55
C LEU A 21 12.28 3.58 -13.91
N LEU A 22 11.34 3.75 -14.85
CA LEU A 22 11.62 4.37 -16.15
C LEU A 22 12.33 5.72 -15.99
N ASP A 23 11.85 6.58 -15.10
CA ASP A 23 12.59 7.76 -14.62
C ASP A 23 13.73 7.32 -13.68
N ALA A 24 14.97 7.72 -14.01
CA ALA A 24 16.17 7.38 -13.25
C ALA A 24 16.27 8.03 -11.87
N SER A 25 15.54 9.11 -11.64
CA SER A 25 15.44 9.74 -10.32
C SER A 25 14.60 8.90 -9.34
N CYS A 26 13.71 8.04 -9.85
CA CYS A 26 12.86 7.19 -9.04
C CYS A 26 13.56 5.88 -8.66
N VAL A 27 14.31 5.95 -7.57
CA VAL A 27 15.04 4.84 -6.92
C VAL A 27 14.16 4.17 -5.84
N PRO A 28 14.52 2.94 -5.38
CA PRO A 28 13.80 2.31 -4.28
C PRO A 28 13.83 3.17 -3.02
N ILE A 29 12.70 3.26 -2.32
CA ILE A 29 12.61 3.92 -1.03
C ILE A 29 13.19 3.05 0.10
N GLU A 30 13.18 1.74 -0.09
CA GLU A 30 13.74 0.77 0.86
C GLU A 30 14.23 -0.47 0.10
N THR A 31 15.25 -1.13 0.66
CA THR A 31 15.75 -2.42 0.17
C THR A 31 16.19 -3.29 1.35
N ASP A 32 15.95 -4.60 1.29
CA ASP A 32 16.44 -5.58 2.28
C ASP A 32 17.65 -6.39 1.79
N GLY A 33 18.25 -5.99 0.65
CA GLY A 33 19.38 -6.68 0.02
C GLY A 33 18.98 -7.65 -1.10
N ALA A 34 17.74 -8.17 -1.08
CA ALA A 34 17.20 -9.02 -2.15
C ALA A 34 16.00 -8.39 -2.86
N ARG A 35 15.29 -7.50 -2.17
CA ARG A 35 14.07 -6.84 -2.66
C ARG A 35 14.23 -5.33 -2.68
N ALA A 36 13.54 -4.71 -3.63
CA ALA A 36 13.41 -3.26 -3.76
C ALA A 36 11.95 -2.85 -3.61
N LEU A 37 11.68 -1.89 -2.72
CA LEU A 37 10.37 -1.27 -2.53
C LEU A 37 10.33 0.09 -3.23
N TYR A 38 9.28 0.30 -4.01
CA TYR A 38 8.96 1.57 -4.65
C TYR A 38 7.58 2.05 -4.20
N SER A 39 7.46 3.37 -3.99
CA SER A 39 6.18 4.04 -3.74
C SER A 39 6.16 5.36 -4.48
N PHE A 40 5.23 5.51 -5.43
CA PHE A 40 5.15 6.67 -6.32
C PHE A 40 3.72 6.92 -6.79
N SER A 41 3.42 8.13 -7.27
CA SER A 41 2.09 8.48 -7.83
C SER A 41 1.89 7.81 -9.20
N LEU A 42 0.66 7.43 -9.53
CA LEU A 42 0.34 6.68 -10.76
C LEU A 42 0.74 7.40 -12.06
N ASP A 43 0.85 8.72 -12.03
CA ASP A 43 1.19 9.62 -13.14
C ASP A 43 2.65 10.11 -13.12
N SER A 44 3.50 9.50 -12.26
CA SER A 44 4.88 9.92 -12.04
C SER A 44 5.90 8.84 -12.41
N CYS A 45 7.19 9.11 -12.23
CA CYS A 45 8.29 8.16 -12.44
C CYS A 45 8.36 7.53 -13.84
N GLY A 46 7.90 8.26 -14.85
CA GLY A 46 7.83 7.79 -16.25
C GLY A 46 6.72 6.77 -16.50
N THR A 47 5.72 6.66 -15.63
CA THR A 47 4.56 5.76 -15.82
C THR A 47 3.73 6.21 -17.02
N SER A 48 3.42 5.26 -17.90
CA SER A 48 2.48 5.47 -19.00
C SER A 48 1.06 5.17 -18.54
N THR A 49 0.11 6.01 -18.92
CA THR A 49 -1.32 5.80 -18.66
C THR A 49 -2.05 5.66 -19.98
N THR A 50 -2.77 4.56 -20.17
CA THR A 50 -3.60 4.32 -21.35
C THR A 50 -5.03 3.98 -20.95
N LEU A 51 -6.00 4.52 -21.67
CA LEU A 51 -7.40 4.11 -21.55
C LEU A 51 -7.62 2.98 -22.57
N VAL A 52 -7.92 1.79 -22.08
CA VAL A 52 -8.25 0.62 -22.90
C VAL A 52 -9.66 0.20 -22.51
N GLU A 53 -10.59 0.32 -23.46
CA GLU A 53 -12.03 0.16 -23.21
C GLU A 53 -12.52 1.10 -22.10
N ASP A 54 -12.97 0.57 -20.96
CA ASP A 54 -13.39 1.33 -19.77
C ASP A 54 -12.39 1.17 -18.61
N HIS A 55 -11.11 0.91 -18.92
CA HIS A 55 -10.06 0.72 -17.92
C HIS A 55 -8.87 1.65 -18.15
N LEU A 56 -8.44 2.32 -17.09
CA LEU A 56 -7.15 3.01 -17.01
C LEU A 56 -6.07 1.98 -16.67
N VAL A 57 -5.14 1.80 -17.61
CA VAL A 57 -3.99 0.92 -17.48
C VAL A 57 -2.76 1.79 -17.23
N TYR A 58 -2.12 1.58 -16.09
CA TYR A 58 -0.88 2.23 -15.70
C TYR A 58 0.27 1.25 -15.86
N THR A 59 1.29 1.59 -16.64
CA THR A 59 2.46 0.73 -16.88
C THR A 59 3.77 1.46 -16.61
N ASN A 60 4.73 0.74 -16.03
CA ASN A 60 6.08 1.20 -15.80
C ASN A 60 7.02 -0.01 -15.82
N GLU A 61 8.32 0.21 -15.65
CA GLU A 61 9.33 -0.85 -15.66
C GLU A 61 10.39 -0.58 -14.61
N VAL A 62 10.82 -1.63 -13.90
CA VAL A 62 12.01 -1.61 -13.06
C VAL A 62 13.21 -2.09 -13.85
N ARG A 63 14.25 -1.26 -13.93
CA ARG A 63 15.46 -1.52 -14.72
C ARG A 63 16.70 -1.51 -13.83
N TYR A 64 17.65 -2.39 -14.12
CA TYR A 64 18.97 -2.34 -13.49
C TYR A 64 19.86 -1.27 -14.15
N ARG A 65 20.38 -0.35 -13.34
CA ARG A 65 21.21 0.78 -13.79
C ARG A 65 22.50 0.86 -12.95
N PRO A 66 23.41 -0.11 -13.10
CA PRO A 66 24.71 -0.07 -12.41
C PRO A 66 25.54 1.11 -12.95
N LYS A 67 26.26 1.79 -12.07
CA LYS A 67 27.23 2.82 -12.47
C LYS A 67 28.46 2.12 -13.04
N VAL A 68 28.54 2.01 -14.37
CA VAL A 68 29.73 1.44 -15.02
C VAL A 68 30.83 2.51 -15.08
N PRO A 69 32.06 2.23 -14.61
CA PRO A 69 33.21 3.08 -14.91
C PRO A 69 33.40 3.20 -16.42
N ILE A 70 33.69 4.41 -16.91
CA ILE A 70 33.71 4.78 -18.34
C ILE A 70 34.70 3.94 -19.17
N ASP A 71 35.67 3.29 -18.52
CA ASP A 71 36.84 2.65 -19.14
C ASP A 71 36.66 1.17 -19.58
N LEU A 72 35.48 0.58 -19.37
CA LEU A 72 35.22 -0.85 -19.67
C LEU A 72 34.15 -1.09 -20.74
N LYS A 73 33.80 -0.07 -21.54
CA LYS A 73 32.73 -0.15 -22.56
C LYS A 73 32.98 -1.14 -23.72
N THR A 74 34.13 -1.82 -23.76
CA THR A 74 34.56 -2.59 -24.94
C THR A 74 34.30 -4.10 -24.84
N PHE A 75 33.87 -4.65 -23.71
CA PHE A 75 33.50 -6.07 -23.62
C PHE A 75 32.17 -6.20 -22.90
N SER A 76 31.26 -7.02 -23.46
CA SER A 76 29.95 -7.41 -22.91
C SER A 76 29.75 -7.00 -21.45
N SER A 77 28.83 -6.05 -21.19
CA SER A 77 28.54 -5.57 -19.83
C SER A 77 28.40 -6.78 -18.89
N PRO A 78 29.23 -6.90 -17.84
CA PRO A 78 29.17 -8.02 -16.91
C PRO A 78 27.88 -8.03 -16.08
N TYR A 79 27.11 -6.94 -16.16
CA TYR A 79 25.87 -6.75 -15.43
C TYR A 79 24.65 -7.30 -16.18
N PRO A 80 23.72 -7.97 -15.48
CA PRO A 80 22.49 -8.46 -16.09
C PRO A 80 21.65 -7.29 -16.59
N HIS A 81 21.37 -7.27 -17.89
CA HIS A 81 20.40 -6.34 -18.46
C HIS A 81 19.01 -6.95 -18.30
N PHE A 82 18.23 -6.44 -17.35
CA PHE A 82 16.85 -6.86 -17.16
C PHE A 82 15.90 -5.67 -17.05
N SER A 83 14.67 -5.90 -17.47
CA SER A 83 13.54 -5.02 -17.26
C SER A 83 12.37 -5.84 -16.72
N ILE A 84 11.79 -5.39 -15.60
CA ILE A 84 10.63 -6.02 -14.98
C ILE A 84 9.44 -5.09 -15.21
N PRO A 85 8.49 -5.46 -16.08
CA PRO A 85 7.29 -4.67 -16.31
C PRO A 85 6.40 -4.73 -15.07
N ILE A 86 5.85 -3.58 -14.72
CA ILE A 86 4.93 -3.41 -13.60
C ILE A 86 3.73 -2.61 -14.07
N GLY A 87 2.56 -2.88 -13.50
CA GLY A 87 1.38 -2.12 -13.84
C GLY A 87 0.19 -2.41 -12.96
N CYS A 88 -0.83 -1.58 -13.10
CA CYS A 88 -2.12 -1.70 -12.42
C CYS A 88 -3.22 -1.32 -13.40
N ILE A 89 -4.39 -1.94 -13.23
CA ILE A 89 -5.56 -1.67 -14.05
C ILE A 89 -6.67 -1.19 -13.12
N HIS A 90 -7.30 -0.06 -13.46
CA HIS A 90 -8.39 0.54 -12.72
C HIS A 90 -9.59 0.78 -13.64
N PRO A 91 -10.83 0.53 -13.20
CA PRO A 91 -12.00 0.95 -13.98
C PRO A 91 -12.03 2.47 -14.11
N ALA A 92 -12.33 2.98 -15.31
CA ALA A 92 -12.36 4.41 -15.61
C ALA A 92 -13.59 5.09 -14.99
N ASN A 93 -14.75 4.42 -15.00
CA ASN A 93 -15.99 4.86 -14.34
C ASN A 93 -16.20 4.15 -12.98
N GLY A 94 -15.36 4.49 -12.00
CA GLY A 94 -15.36 3.83 -10.68
C GLY A 94 -16.40 4.36 -9.70
N THR A 95 -17.69 4.03 -9.87
CA THR A 95 -18.65 4.20 -8.75
C THR A 95 -18.37 3.13 -7.70
N ARG A 96 -17.83 3.50 -6.55
CA ARG A 96 -17.59 2.57 -5.43
C ARG A 96 -18.88 2.36 -4.64
N ALA A 97 -19.57 1.24 -4.86
CA ALA A 97 -20.69 0.84 -4.02
C ALA A 97 -20.15 0.23 -2.70
N LEU A 98 -20.48 0.86 -1.58
CA LEU A 98 -20.24 0.30 -0.24
C LEU A 98 -21.57 -0.23 0.29
N THR A 99 -21.64 -1.53 0.55
CA THR A 99 -22.80 -2.13 1.22
C THR A 99 -22.72 -1.85 2.72
N ILE A 100 -23.56 -0.94 3.21
CA ILE A 100 -23.74 -0.73 4.64
C ILE A 100 -24.79 -1.73 5.12
N TYR A 101 -24.39 -2.67 5.97
CA TYR A 101 -25.33 -3.52 6.67
C TYR A 101 -26.03 -2.71 7.77
N GLN A 102 -27.31 -2.39 7.57
CA GLN A 102 -28.18 -1.93 8.64
C GLN A 102 -28.84 -3.14 9.30
N PRO A 103 -28.52 -3.47 10.56
CA PRO A 103 -29.30 -4.44 11.31
C PRO A 103 -30.73 -3.90 11.44
N TRP A 104 -31.70 -4.77 11.16
CA TRP A 104 -33.12 -4.42 11.23
C TRP A 104 -33.44 -3.76 12.57
N ALA A 105 -34.12 -2.61 12.51
CA ALA A 105 -34.73 -2.00 13.68
C ALA A 105 -35.63 -3.07 14.31
N LEU A 106 -35.26 -3.52 15.52
CA LEU A 106 -36.10 -4.43 16.29
C LEU A 106 -37.48 -3.77 16.41
N PRO A 107 -38.58 -4.48 16.09
CA PRO A 107 -39.90 -3.92 16.26
C PRO A 107 -40.05 -3.49 17.73
N ALA A 108 -40.45 -2.23 17.94
CA ALA A 108 -40.68 -1.68 19.26
C ALA A 108 -41.65 -2.61 20.01
N TRP A 109 -41.18 -3.20 21.11
CA TRP A 109 -42.00 -4.05 21.95
C TRP A 109 -43.18 -3.22 22.49
N PRO A 110 -44.42 -3.74 22.46
CA PRO A 110 -45.54 -3.04 23.05
C PRO A 110 -45.30 -2.91 24.56
N HIS A 111 -45.22 -1.67 25.04
CA HIS A 111 -45.12 -1.38 26.46
C HIS A 111 -46.31 -1.97 27.22
N SER A 112 -46.08 -3.09 27.91
CA SER A 112 -46.98 -3.58 28.94
C SER A 112 -46.67 -2.83 30.23
N ARG A 113 -47.55 -1.90 30.56
CA ARG A 113 -47.55 -1.16 31.83
C ARG A 113 -47.92 -2.15 32.95
N ALA A 114 -46.98 -2.48 33.83
CA ALA A 114 -47.30 -3.13 35.10
C ALA A 114 -46.46 -2.52 36.22
N SER A 115 -47.15 -1.76 37.07
CA SER A 115 -46.66 -1.27 38.34
C SER A 115 -46.48 -2.42 39.33
N ARG A 116 -45.29 -2.55 39.92
CA ARG A 116 -45.17 -2.74 41.37
C ARG A 116 -43.74 -2.48 41.85
N SER A 117 -43.65 -1.67 42.90
CA SER A 117 -42.43 -1.27 43.59
C SER A 117 -41.80 -2.43 44.34
N HIS A 118 -40.46 -2.56 44.32
CA HIS A 118 -39.68 -3.01 45.47
C HIS A 118 -38.25 -2.44 45.36
N HIS A 119 -37.75 -1.98 46.50
CA HIS A 119 -36.52 -1.21 46.69
C HIS A 119 -35.25 -2.09 46.80
N HIS A 120 -34.13 -1.55 46.27
CA HIS A 120 -32.70 -1.72 46.66
C HIS A 120 -31.92 -3.04 46.32
N PRO A 121 -30.56 -3.02 46.23
CA PRO A 121 -29.70 -2.16 45.40
C PRO A 121 -28.52 -2.89 44.68
N TRP A 122 -28.10 -2.30 43.55
CA TRP A 122 -26.75 -2.22 42.92
C TRP A 122 -25.73 -3.38 43.02
N ALA A 123 -25.38 -3.93 41.86
CA ALA A 123 -23.99 -4.29 41.54
C ALA A 123 -23.76 -4.23 40.01
N GLN A 124 -23.01 -3.22 39.58
CA GLN A 124 -22.53 -3.03 38.21
C GLN A 124 -21.43 -4.05 37.87
N GLN A 125 -21.50 -4.66 36.69
CA GLN A 125 -20.31 -5.13 35.99
C GLN A 125 -20.34 -4.58 34.56
N HIS A 126 -19.50 -3.57 34.33
CA HIS A 126 -19.16 -3.08 33.00
C HIS A 126 -18.09 -3.98 32.39
N PRO A 127 -18.20 -4.45 31.14
CA PRO A 127 -17.03 -4.83 30.37
C PRO A 127 -16.28 -3.57 29.93
N PHE A 128 -15.04 -3.49 30.38
CA PHE A 128 -14.06 -2.46 30.04
C PHE A 128 -13.67 -2.56 28.57
N ILE A 129 -14.10 -1.60 27.74
CA ILE A 129 -13.41 -1.29 26.48
C ILE A 129 -12.91 0.15 26.60
N ARG A 130 -11.69 0.31 27.12
CA ARG A 130 -10.96 1.58 27.01
C ARG A 130 -10.16 1.56 25.71
N GLY A 131 -10.70 2.27 24.72
CA GLY A 131 -9.97 2.68 23.53
C GLY A 131 -8.77 3.55 23.90
N ARG A 132 -7.69 3.28 23.18
CA ARG A 132 -6.38 3.94 23.14
C ARG A 132 -6.46 5.46 23.02
N GLU A 133 -5.61 6.17 23.76
CA GLU A 133 -5.22 7.54 23.41
C GLU A 133 -3.70 7.70 23.39
N ARG A 134 -3.25 8.54 22.46
CA ARG A 134 -1.89 8.79 22.00
C ARG A 134 -1.14 9.67 23.01
N ASN A 135 0.08 9.30 23.37
CA ASN A 135 1.01 10.25 23.98
C ASN A 135 1.97 10.79 22.92
N GLY A 136 1.71 12.04 22.54
CA GLY A 136 2.69 12.93 21.92
C GLY A 136 3.73 13.41 22.94
N LEU A 137 4.79 14.01 22.40
CA LEU A 137 6.04 14.40 23.04
C LEU A 137 5.91 15.31 24.28
N PRO A 138 6.90 15.32 25.20
CA PRO A 138 7.04 16.38 26.18
C PRO A 138 7.86 17.56 25.62
N ALA A 139 7.41 18.77 25.96
CA ALA A 139 8.20 20.00 25.91
C ALA A 139 8.60 20.39 27.35
N GLY A 140 9.83 20.89 27.50
CA GLY A 140 10.22 21.91 28.48
C GLY A 140 10.36 21.50 29.95
N GLY A 141 11.61 21.53 30.42
CA GLY A 141 12.04 21.63 31.81
C GLY A 141 13.47 22.12 31.84
#